data_AF-A0AA39HSF8-F1
#
_entry.id   AF-A0AA39HSF8-F1
#
_cell.length_a   1.000
_cell.length_b   1.000
_cell.length_c   1.000
_cell.angle_alpha   90.00
_cell.angle_beta   90.00
_cell.angle_gamma   90.00
#
_symmetry.space_group_name_H-M   'P 1'
#
loop_
_entity.id
_entity.type
_entity.pdbx_description
1 polymer ?
#
loop_
_entity_poly.entity_id
_entity_poly.type
_entity_poly.pdbx_seq_one_letter_code
_entity_poly.pdbx_strand_id
1 'polypeptide(L)'
;MNQNHQPIKIEDGESPATELRCNEQIERCKSPDLWPEPVPGAWEYTRDLSSIAPGSKQDRTANRFKTDLDPEDVRLVNELGQLTPDQLMKYVKNLQNNTFVLGQEEAYQFSRGKILSIFEK
;
A
#
# COMPACT_ATOMS: atom_id res chain seq x y z
N MET A 1 19.43 71.89 10.30
CA MET A 1 18.47 71.24 9.39
C MET A 1 18.64 69.74 9.50
N ASN A 2 17.72 69.08 10.18
CA ASN A 2 17.74 67.63 10.46
C ASN A 2 17.42 66.82 9.20
N GLN A 3 18.29 65.90 8.83
CA GLN A 3 17.99 64.89 7.81
C GLN A 3 17.28 63.72 8.49
N ASN A 4 15.98 63.56 8.22
CA ASN A 4 15.17 62.44 8.66
C ASN A 4 15.58 61.16 7.90
N HIS A 5 16.39 60.31 8.53
CA HIS A 5 16.52 58.90 8.12
C HIS A 5 15.33 58.14 8.69
N GLN A 6 14.39 57.76 7.83
CA GLN A 6 13.36 56.76 8.17
C GLN A 6 13.91 55.38 7.79
N PRO A 7 13.93 54.39 8.71
CA PRO A 7 14.29 53.03 8.35
C PRO A 7 13.17 52.40 7.51
N ILE A 8 13.55 51.77 6.40
CA ILE A 8 12.66 50.97 5.55
C ILE A 8 12.15 49.79 6.39
N LYS A 9 10.84 49.76 6.67
CA LYS A 9 10.18 48.58 7.22
C LYS A 9 10.15 47.53 6.12
N ILE A 10 10.93 46.46 6.29
CA ILE A 10 10.75 45.23 5.53
C ILE A 10 9.47 44.62 6.12
N GLU A 11 8.38 44.69 5.38
CA GLU A 11 7.19 43.90 5.67
C GLU A 11 7.60 42.43 5.58
N ASP A 12 7.34 41.67 6.63
CA ASP A 12 7.49 40.21 6.65
C ASP A 12 6.49 39.62 5.65
N GLY A 13 6.90 39.60 4.38
CA GLY A 13 6.22 38.86 3.33
C GLY A 13 6.23 37.40 3.72
N GLU A 14 5.05 36.89 4.04
CA GLU A 14 4.81 35.48 4.32
C GLU A 14 5.44 34.64 3.22
N SER A 15 6.47 33.89 3.59
CA SER A 15 7.23 33.08 2.65
C SER A 15 6.28 32.04 2.02
N PRO A 16 6.35 31.78 0.70
CA PRO A 16 5.49 30.80 0.01
C PRO A 16 5.70 29.34 0.48
N ALA A 17 6.61 29.12 1.44
CA ALA A 17 6.86 27.83 2.06
C ALA A 17 5.66 27.31 2.89
N THR A 18 4.71 28.17 3.28
CA THR A 18 3.50 27.76 4.01
C THR A 18 2.48 27.05 3.11
N GLU A 19 2.54 27.28 1.79
CA GLU A 19 1.54 26.80 0.82
C GLU A 19 1.71 25.31 0.45
N LEU A 20 2.83 24.69 0.81
CA LEU A 20 3.15 23.27 0.57
C LEU A 20 3.19 22.44 1.84
N ARG A 21 2.47 22.86 2.89
CA ARG A 21 2.44 22.14 4.16
C ARG A 21 1.33 21.07 4.12
N CYS A 22 1.72 19.80 4.14
CA CYS A 22 0.76 18.69 4.24
C CYS A 22 0.08 18.74 5.63
N ASN A 23 -1.22 19.05 5.65
CA ASN A 23 -2.05 19.09 6.86
C ASN A 23 -2.72 17.74 7.18
N GLU A 24 -2.32 16.66 6.51
CA GLU A 24 -2.88 15.34 6.73
C GLU A 24 -2.46 14.77 8.11
N GLN A 25 -3.43 14.39 8.93
CA GLN A 25 -3.18 13.74 10.22
C GLN A 25 -3.26 12.22 10.07
N ILE A 26 -2.16 11.61 9.61
CA ILE A 26 -2.06 10.16 9.35
C ILE A 26 -2.28 9.35 10.63
N GLU A 27 -1.90 9.87 11.80
CA GLU A 27 -2.00 9.15 13.08
C GLU A 27 -3.44 8.90 13.56
N ARG A 28 -4.43 9.64 13.04
CA ARG A 28 -5.84 9.50 13.43
C ARG A 28 -6.66 8.68 12.43
N CYS A 29 -6.16 8.50 11.22
CA CYS A 29 -6.85 7.72 10.20
C CYS A 29 -6.41 6.26 10.33
N LYS A 30 -7.29 5.43 10.93
CA LYS A 30 -7.20 3.99 10.67
C LYS A 30 -7.26 3.80 9.17
N SER A 31 -6.35 2.98 8.62
CA SER A 31 -6.43 2.58 7.21
C SER A 31 -7.86 2.16 6.91
N PRO A 32 -8.46 2.62 5.79
CA PRO A 32 -9.81 2.21 5.42
C PRO A 32 -9.91 0.67 5.45
N ASP A 33 -10.99 0.13 6.00
CA ASP A 33 -11.26 -1.30 5.87
C ASP A 33 -11.44 -1.59 4.38
N LEU A 34 -10.44 -2.25 3.78
CA LEU A 34 -10.42 -2.62 2.36
C LEU A 34 -11.68 -3.42 1.98
N TRP A 35 -12.20 -4.19 2.93
CA TRP A 35 -13.37 -5.05 2.78
C TRP A 35 -14.30 -4.90 4.00
N PRO A 36 -15.23 -3.94 3.99
CA PRO A 36 -16.15 -3.75 5.12
C PRO A 36 -17.18 -4.89 5.25
N GLU A 37 -17.39 -5.66 4.20
CA GLU A 37 -18.30 -6.82 4.18
C GLU A 37 -17.59 -8.08 4.70
N PRO A 38 -18.22 -8.89 5.56
CA PRO A 38 -17.64 -10.13 6.05
C PRO A 38 -17.65 -11.20 4.96
N VAL A 39 -16.60 -11.25 4.13
CA VAL A 39 -16.41 -12.32 3.14
C VAL A 39 -16.09 -13.62 3.87
N PRO A 40 -16.92 -14.68 3.74
CA PRO A 40 -16.66 -15.98 4.36
C PRO A 40 -15.30 -16.53 3.91
N GLY A 41 -14.46 -16.96 4.86
CA GLY A 41 -13.12 -17.50 4.57
C GLY A 41 -12.02 -16.44 4.42
N ALA A 42 -12.36 -15.20 4.06
CA ALA A 42 -11.36 -14.14 3.86
C ALA A 42 -10.76 -13.67 5.19
N TRP A 43 -11.55 -13.64 6.27
CA TRP A 43 -11.07 -13.18 7.57
C TRP A 43 -10.19 -14.23 8.27
N GLU A 44 -10.48 -15.51 8.05
CA GLU A 44 -9.63 -16.63 8.47
C GLU A 44 -8.27 -16.58 7.75
N TYR A 45 -8.29 -16.41 6.43
CA TYR A 45 -7.07 -16.28 5.63
C TYR A 45 -6.26 -15.03 5.99
N THR A 46 -6.93 -13.89 6.21
CA THR A 46 -6.28 -12.64 6.59
C THR A 46 -5.75 -12.70 8.01
N ARG A 47 -6.40 -13.42 8.93
CA ARG A 47 -5.88 -13.64 10.29
C ARG A 47 -4.57 -14.42 10.24
N ASP A 48 -4.52 -15.48 9.44
CA ASP A 48 -3.30 -16.26 9.23
C ASP A 48 -2.18 -15.39 8.63
N LEU A 49 -2.51 -14.50 7.69
CA LEU A 49 -1.55 -13.53 7.13
C LEU A 49 -1.20 -12.39 8.09
N SER A 50 -2.10 -11.95 8.97
CA SER A 50 -1.86 -10.84 9.92
C SER A 50 -0.89 -11.23 11.04
N SER A 51 -0.70 -12.54 11.25
CA SER A 51 0.42 -13.06 12.05
C SER A 51 1.79 -12.76 11.41
N ILE A 52 1.81 -12.44 10.11
CA ILE A 52 3.00 -12.12 9.30
C ILE A 52 3.19 -10.58 9.17
N ALA A 53 2.19 -9.77 9.54
CA ALA A 53 2.28 -8.32 9.42
C ALA A 53 3.24 -7.71 10.46
N PRO A 54 4.21 -6.86 10.06
CA PRO A 54 5.15 -6.26 11.00
C PRO A 54 4.42 -5.29 11.95
N GLY A 55 4.37 -5.64 13.23
CA GLY A 55 3.80 -4.80 14.30
C GLY A 55 2.54 -5.36 14.98
N SER A 56 2.02 -6.52 14.56
CA SER A 56 0.94 -7.17 15.31
C SER A 56 1.50 -7.67 16.66
N LYS A 57 0.78 -7.38 17.75
CA LYS A 57 1.24 -7.68 19.13
C LYS A 57 1.17 -9.18 19.46
N GLN A 58 0.79 -10.02 18.51
CA GLN A 58 0.67 -11.44 18.67
C GLN A 58 1.93 -12.10 18.09
N ASP A 59 2.84 -12.42 18.99
CA ASP A 59 3.98 -13.29 18.79
C ASP A 59 5.24 -12.70 18.13
N ARG A 60 6.10 -12.12 18.98
CA ARG A 60 7.48 -11.74 18.62
C ARG A 60 8.35 -12.92 18.16
N THR A 61 7.86 -14.16 18.23
CA THR A 61 8.53 -15.35 17.67
C THR A 61 8.04 -15.76 16.28
N ALA A 62 6.89 -15.22 15.82
CA ALA A 62 6.35 -15.40 14.47
C ALA A 62 6.90 -14.40 13.43
N ASN A 63 7.76 -13.47 13.86
CA ASN A 63 8.40 -12.47 12.99
C ASN A 63 9.63 -13.03 12.25
N ARG A 64 9.58 -14.30 11.85
CA ARG A 64 10.49 -14.79 10.82
C ARG A 64 9.76 -14.53 9.51
N PHE A 65 10.30 -13.62 8.70
CA PHE A 65 10.10 -13.72 7.24
C PHE A 65 10.17 -15.21 6.91
N LYS A 66 9.18 -15.75 6.19
CA LYS A 66 9.27 -17.11 5.68
C LYS A 66 10.52 -17.17 4.78
N THR A 67 11.66 -17.46 5.40
CA THR A 67 12.95 -17.65 4.74
C THR A 67 13.03 -19.02 4.11
N ASP A 68 12.06 -19.89 4.43
CA ASP A 68 11.84 -21.14 3.75
C ASP A 68 11.26 -20.82 2.37
N LEU A 69 12.14 -20.65 1.40
CA LEU A 69 11.80 -20.61 -0.01
C LEU A 69 11.51 -22.03 -0.46
N ASP A 70 10.33 -22.24 -1.05
CA ASP A 70 10.02 -23.52 -1.65
C ASP A 70 10.93 -23.75 -2.87
N PRO A 71 11.17 -25.01 -3.30
CA PRO A 71 11.98 -25.29 -4.48
C PRO A 71 11.53 -24.53 -5.73
N GLU A 72 10.22 -24.24 -5.83
CA GLU A 72 9.65 -23.47 -6.92
C GLU A 72 9.99 -21.98 -6.83
N ASP A 73 10.00 -21.41 -5.62
CA ASP A 73 10.40 -20.01 -5.41
C ASP A 73 11.88 -19.81 -5.80
N VAL A 74 12.73 -20.77 -5.43
CA VAL A 74 14.16 -20.75 -5.79
C VAL A 74 14.33 -20.84 -7.31
N ARG A 75 13.52 -21.65 -8.00
CA ARG A 75 13.53 -21.73 -9.47
C ARG A 75 13.11 -20.42 -10.11
N LEU A 76 12.04 -19.80 -9.61
CA LEU A 76 11.54 -18.53 -10.11
C LEU A 76 12.57 -17.40 -9.94
N VAL A 77 13.22 -17.31 -8.79
CA VAL A 77 14.28 -16.30 -8.56
C VAL A 77 15.44 -16.50 -9.54
N ASN A 78 15.85 -17.74 -9.78
CA ASN A 78 16.90 -18.04 -10.75
C ASN A 78 16.48 -17.72 -12.19
N GLU A 79 15.22 -17.97 -12.56
CA GLU A 79 14.69 -17.60 -13.88
C GLU A 79 14.69 -16.09 -14.08
N LEU A 80 14.19 -15.34 -13.09
CA LEU A 80 14.17 -13.87 -13.12
C LEU A 80 15.58 -13.27 -13.16
N GLY A 81 16.55 -13.88 -12.46
CA GLY A 81 17.94 -13.45 -12.46
C GLY A 81 18.69 -13.69 -13.78
N GLN A 82 18.18 -14.57 -14.64
CA GLN A 82 18.75 -14.81 -15.98
C GLN A 82 18.23 -13.83 -17.04
N LEU A 83 17.21 -13.04 -16.74
CA LEU A 83 16.63 -12.08 -17.67
C LEU A 83 17.53 -10.85 -17.86
N THR A 84 17.57 -10.32 -19.08
CA THR A 84 18.18 -9.01 -19.29
C THR A 84 17.30 -7.90 -18.68
N PRO A 85 17.85 -6.70 -18.40
CA PRO A 85 17.06 -5.60 -17.83
C PRO A 85 15.79 -5.25 -18.64
N ASP A 86 15.87 -5.30 -19.96
CA ASP A 86 14.72 -5.03 -20.84
C ASP A 86 13.65 -6.13 -20.75
N GLN A 87 14.08 -7.40 -20.67
CA GLN A 87 13.17 -8.54 -20.51
C GLN A 87 12.51 -8.51 -19.14
N LEU A 88 13.26 -8.19 -18.08
CA LEU A 88 12.73 -8.05 -16.73
C LEU A 88 11.69 -6.92 -16.66
N MET A 89 11.98 -5.77 -17.28
CA MET A 89 11.02 -4.67 -17.38
C MET A 89 9.74 -5.08 -18.12
N LYS A 90 9.84 -5.85 -19.21
CA LYS A 90 8.69 -6.39 -19.92
C LYS A 90 7.89 -7.36 -19.05
N TYR A 91 8.57 -8.22 -18.29
CA TYR A 91 7.92 -9.14 -17.34
C TYR A 91 7.15 -8.38 -16.26
N VAL A 92 7.77 -7.35 -15.66
CA VAL A 92 7.13 -6.49 -14.66
C VAL A 92 5.87 -5.80 -15.22
N LYS A 93 5.95 -5.25 -16.44
CA LYS A 93 4.77 -4.65 -17.10
C LYS A 93 3.67 -5.67 -17.35
N ASN A 94 4.02 -6.88 -17.78
CA ASN A 94 3.05 -7.94 -17.99
C ASN A 94 2.37 -8.36 -16.67
N LEU A 95 3.15 -8.48 -15.60
CA LEU A 95 2.63 -8.77 -14.27
C LEU A 95 1.65 -7.67 -13.82
N GLN A 96 2.00 -6.40 -13.99
CA GLN A 96 1.12 -5.26 -13.67
C GLN A 96 -0.19 -5.27 -14.47
N ASN A 97 -0.12 -5.61 -15.76
CA ASN A 97 -1.33 -5.73 -16.58
C ASN A 97 -2.21 -6.90 -16.09
N ASN A 98 -1.60 -8.03 -15.75
CA ASN A 98 -2.32 -9.19 -15.23
C ASN A 98 -2.98 -8.87 -13.88
N THR A 99 -2.27 -8.20 -12.96
CA THR A 99 -2.85 -7.81 -11.67
C THR A 99 -4.00 -6.83 -11.83
N PHE A 100 -3.93 -5.91 -12.80
CA PHE A 100 -5.04 -5.02 -13.11
C PHE A 100 -6.28 -5.78 -13.59
N VAL A 101 -6.13 -6.71 -14.54
CA VAL A 101 -7.24 -7.52 -15.06
C VAL A 101 -7.83 -8.39 -13.95
N LEU A 102 -6.98 -9.06 -13.16
CA LEU A 102 -7.42 -9.89 -12.04
C LEU A 102 -8.18 -9.07 -10.99
N GLY A 103 -7.72 -7.87 -10.66
CA GLY A 103 -8.41 -6.99 -9.72
C GLY A 103 -9.79 -6.54 -10.22
N GLN A 104 -9.93 -6.30 -11.53
CA GLN A 104 -11.24 -6.00 -12.11
C GLN A 104 -12.18 -7.22 -12.04
N GLU A 105 -11.68 -8.41 -12.37
CA GLU A 105 -12.46 -9.64 -12.32
C GLU A 105 -12.89 -9.96 -10.87
N GLU A 106 -11.98 -9.82 -9.91
CA GLU A 106 -12.28 -9.99 -8.49
C GLU A 106 -13.39 -9.05 -8.03
N ALA A 107 -13.31 -7.75 -8.38
CA ALA A 107 -14.35 -6.78 -8.03
C ALA A 107 -15.71 -7.13 -8.66
N TYR A 108 -15.71 -7.67 -9.87
CA TYR A 108 -16.92 -8.15 -10.53
C TYR A 108 -17.52 -9.36 -9.83
N GLN A 109 -16.70 -10.37 -9.51
CA GLN A 109 -17.15 -11.56 -8.78
C GLN A 109 -17.64 -11.22 -7.37
N PHE A 110 -16.96 -10.29 -6.69
CA PHE A 110 -17.37 -9.79 -5.38
C PHE A 110 -18.75 -9.13 -5.46
N SER A 111 -18.95 -8.25 -6.45
CA SER A 111 -20.24 -7.58 -6.67
C SER A 111 -21.36 -8.57 -6.96
N ARG A 112 -21.08 -9.61 -7.75
CA ARG A 112 -22.02 -10.71 -8.00
C ARG A 112 -22.35 -11.49 -6.74
N GLY A 113 -21.34 -11.83 -5.93
CA GLY A 113 -21.54 -12.48 -4.63
C GLY A 113 -22.45 -11.68 -3.72
N LYS A 114 -22.27 -10.35 -3.69
CA LYS A 114 -23.13 -9.43 -2.92
C LYS A 114 -24.58 -9.45 -3.41
N ILE A 115 -24.83 -9.43 -4.73
CA ILE A 115 -26.19 -9.50 -5.28
C ILE A 115 -26.86 -10.85 -4.98
N LEU A 116 -26.08 -11.92 -4.94
CA LEU A 116 -26.55 -13.26 -4.62
C LEU A 116 -26.68 -13.50 -3.10
N SER A 117 -26.43 -12.47 -2.28
CA SER A 117 -26.48 -12.52 -0.81
C SER A 117 -25.69 -13.69 -0.21
N ILE A 118 -24.60 -14.13 -0.86
CA ILE A 118 -23.78 -15.26 -0.36
C ILE A 118 -22.97 -14.89 0.89
N PHE A 119 -22.91 -13.59 1.20
CA PHE A 119 -22.25 -13.04 2.38
C PHE A 119 -23.21 -12.81 3.55
N GLU A 120 -24.52 -12.97 3.32
CA GLU A 120 -25.52 -12.94 4.40
C GLU A 120 -25.53 -14.29 5.13
N LYS A 121 -25.73 -14.27 6.45
CA LYS A 121 -25.67 -15.45 7.33
C LYS A 121 -27.06 -15.85 7.81
#